data_AF-N8V8R1-F1
#
_entry.id   AF-N8V8R1-F1
#
_cell.length_a   1.000
_cell.length_b   1.000
_cell.length_c   1.000
_cell.angle_alpha   90.00
_cell.angle_beta   90.00
_cell.angle_gamma   90.00
#
_symmetry.space_group_name_H-M   'P 1'
#
loop_
_entity.id
_entity.type
_entity.pdbx_description
1 polymer ?
#
loop_
_entity_poly.entity_id
_entity_poly.type
_entity_poly.pdbx_seq_one_letter_code
_entity_poly.pdbx_strand_id
1 'polypeptide(L)'
;MIDVKGMTEIASLSKGNWYKDTSTSIEGKYSISSLDQPISKIVPERMEQSLTDLSDDRKQELKEKGYGEKTVESIRSEEEADIYDGAELEAKEVNGRECLVRKDIDYDQVDDRGRTNLDRMSKGLSPLDKNGQPYELHHIGQKMDSPLAELTKKEHGTQERGNYTILHEAKKESEISRTEFGKERAEHWKARAEEVRQELENA
;
A
#
# COMPACT_ATOMS: atom_id res chain seq x y z
N MET A 1 -34.29 -6.57 -59.70
CA MET A 1 -34.19 -6.82 -58.25
C MET A 1 -33.38 -5.70 -57.66
N ILE A 2 -34.04 -4.84 -56.88
CA ILE A 2 -33.57 -4.01 -55.74
C ILE A 2 -34.79 -3.12 -55.50
N ASP A 3 -35.57 -3.46 -54.47
CA ASP A 3 -36.76 -2.72 -54.09
C ASP A 3 -36.43 -1.92 -52.82
N VAL A 4 -36.85 -0.66 -52.82
CA VAL A 4 -36.59 0.35 -51.80
C VAL A 4 -37.93 0.68 -51.14
N LYS A 5 -38.08 0.42 -49.84
CA LYS A 5 -39.18 0.85 -48.95
C LYS A 5 -38.76 0.48 -47.52
N GLY A 6 -38.91 1.29 -46.47
CA GLY A 6 -39.54 2.58 -46.29
C GLY A 6 -39.18 3.14 -44.91
N MET A 7 -39.53 4.40 -44.72
CA MET A 7 -39.35 5.23 -43.52
C MET A 7 -40.33 4.84 -42.39
N THR A 8 -40.20 5.55 -41.26
CA THR A 8 -41.09 5.69 -40.07
C THR A 8 -40.83 4.70 -38.94
N GLU A 9 -40.95 5.03 -37.65
CA GLU A 9 -40.78 6.23 -36.81
C GLU A 9 -40.99 5.73 -35.35
N ILE A 10 -40.56 6.53 -34.36
CA ILE A 10 -40.99 6.60 -32.94
C ILE A 10 -40.88 5.42 -31.94
N ALA A 11 -39.94 5.62 -30.99
CA ALA A 11 -40.07 5.60 -29.52
C ALA A 11 -40.88 4.51 -28.78
N SER A 12 -40.23 3.82 -27.83
CA SER A 12 -40.58 3.90 -26.39
C SER A 12 -39.62 3.10 -25.50
N LEU A 13 -39.23 3.74 -24.39
CA LEU A 13 -38.55 3.12 -23.25
C LEU A 13 -39.53 2.19 -22.51
N SER A 14 -39.09 0.98 -22.17
CA SER A 14 -39.69 0.21 -21.08
C SER A 14 -38.60 -0.61 -20.36
N LYS A 15 -38.43 -0.26 -19.08
CA LYS A 15 -37.61 -0.94 -18.07
C LYS A 15 -38.20 -2.34 -17.82
N GLY A 16 -37.36 -3.38 -17.70
CA GLY A 16 -37.87 -4.67 -17.21
C GLY A 16 -36.85 -5.80 -17.12
N ASN A 17 -36.59 -6.21 -15.88
CA ASN A 17 -36.23 -7.56 -15.43
C ASN A 17 -34.90 -8.20 -15.86
N TRP A 18 -33.82 -7.77 -15.21
CA TRP A 18 -32.72 -8.67 -14.84
C TRP A 18 -32.90 -9.07 -13.38
N TYR A 19 -33.56 -10.19 -13.13
CA TYR A 19 -33.19 -11.18 -12.12
C TYR A 19 -34.17 -12.35 -12.26
N LYS A 20 -33.64 -13.51 -12.67
CA LYS A 20 -34.36 -14.78 -12.61
C LYS A 20 -34.13 -15.36 -11.22
N ASP A 21 -35.24 -15.65 -10.57
CA ASP A 21 -35.38 -16.29 -9.28
C ASP A 21 -34.76 -17.70 -9.32
N THR A 22 -33.69 -17.91 -8.56
CA THR A 22 -33.26 -19.24 -8.14
C THR A 22 -33.43 -19.32 -6.64
N SER A 23 -34.64 -19.66 -6.24
CA SER A 23 -34.99 -20.13 -4.90
C SER A 23 -34.04 -21.27 -4.50
N THR A 24 -33.01 -20.92 -3.75
CA THR A 24 -32.21 -21.87 -2.98
C THR A 24 -32.55 -21.57 -1.53
N SER A 25 -33.34 -22.46 -0.92
CA SER A 25 -33.71 -22.40 0.48
C SER A 25 -32.45 -22.43 1.35
N ILE A 26 -31.99 -21.26 1.79
CA ILE A 26 -31.04 -21.13 2.89
C ILE A 26 -31.90 -20.99 4.15
N GLU A 27 -32.07 -22.10 4.86
CA GLU A 27 -32.67 -22.11 6.19
C GLU A 27 -31.81 -21.26 7.15
N GLY A 28 -32.31 -20.05 7.40
CA GLY A 28 -32.20 -19.20 8.59
C GLY A 28 -30.90 -19.16 9.40
N LYS A 29 -30.30 -17.95 9.50
CA LYS A 29 -29.70 -17.41 10.73
C LYS A 29 -29.76 -15.87 10.87
N TYR A 30 -30.62 -15.18 10.14
CA TYR A 30 -30.74 -13.73 10.28
C TYR A 30 -32.21 -13.32 10.42
N SER A 31 -32.55 -12.83 11.61
CA SER A 31 -33.87 -12.26 11.88
C SER A 31 -33.98 -10.94 11.12
N ILE A 32 -35.01 -10.78 10.29
CA ILE A 32 -35.26 -9.54 9.52
C ILE A 32 -35.37 -8.32 10.46
N SER A 33 -35.71 -8.53 11.74
CA SER A 33 -35.75 -7.49 12.77
C SER A 33 -34.39 -6.91 13.17
N SER A 34 -33.27 -7.48 12.71
CA SER A 34 -31.92 -6.94 12.98
C SER A 34 -31.45 -5.93 11.94
N LEU A 35 -32.21 -5.67 10.88
CA LEU A 35 -31.84 -4.70 9.83
C LEU A 35 -32.10 -3.24 10.23
N ASP A 36 -32.99 -3.01 11.20
CA ASP A 36 -33.31 -1.67 11.72
C ASP A 36 -32.38 -1.23 12.87
N GLN A 37 -31.37 -2.04 13.20
CA GLN A 37 -30.34 -1.58 14.13
C GLN A 37 -29.37 -0.64 13.40
N PRO A 38 -28.98 0.48 14.02
CA PRO A 38 -27.95 1.33 13.43
C PRO A 38 -26.71 0.48 13.20
N ILE A 39 -26.10 0.65 12.03
CA ILE A 39 -24.92 -0.09 11.56
C ILE A 39 -23.84 -0.17 12.66
N SER A 40 -23.75 0.86 13.52
CA SER A 40 -22.87 0.93 14.69
C SER A 40 -22.91 -0.26 15.65
N LYS A 41 -23.99 -1.07 15.68
CA LYS A 41 -24.08 -2.27 16.52
C LYS A 41 -23.69 -3.58 15.83
N ILE A 42 -23.55 -3.56 14.50
CA ILE A 42 -23.26 -4.75 13.67
C ILE A 42 -21.81 -4.73 13.17
N VAL A 43 -21.19 -3.55 13.05
CA VAL A 43 -19.74 -3.50 12.89
C VAL A 43 -19.11 -4.04 14.17
N PRO A 44 -18.25 -5.09 14.11
CA PRO A 44 -17.33 -5.28 15.21
C PRO A 44 -16.63 -3.95 15.41
N GLU A 45 -16.71 -3.43 16.63
CA GLU A 45 -15.95 -2.29 17.11
C GLU A 45 -14.48 -2.66 16.88
N ARG A 46 -14.00 -2.39 15.66
CA ARG A 46 -12.59 -2.52 15.29
C ARG A 46 -11.94 -1.54 16.22
N MET A 47 -11.35 -2.08 17.29
CA MET A 47 -10.71 -1.33 18.36
C MET A 47 -10.08 -0.10 17.73
N GLU A 48 -10.60 1.08 18.04
CA GLU A 48 -9.78 2.28 17.94
C GLU A 48 -8.67 2.04 18.97
N GLN A 49 -7.64 1.28 18.56
CA GLN A 49 -6.39 1.25 19.26
C GLN A 49 -5.90 2.69 19.18
N SER A 50 -6.06 3.41 20.28
CA SER A 50 -5.33 4.65 20.51
C SER A 50 -3.85 4.28 20.40
N LEU A 51 -3.24 4.61 19.27
CA LEU A 51 -1.82 4.44 19.07
C LEU A 51 -1.09 5.24 20.15
N THR A 52 0.00 4.69 20.66
CA THR A 52 0.76 5.33 21.73
C THR A 52 1.77 6.31 21.13
N ASP A 53 1.78 7.54 21.64
CA ASP A 53 2.73 8.55 21.18
C ASP A 53 4.17 8.06 21.36
N LEU A 54 5.02 8.37 20.38
CA LEU A 54 6.43 7.99 20.40
C LEU A 54 7.17 8.73 21.54
N SER A 55 7.72 7.96 22.48
CA SER A 55 8.47 8.47 23.62
C SER A 55 9.79 9.11 23.20
N ASP A 56 10.30 10.05 24.00
CA ASP A 56 11.57 10.72 23.70
C ASP A 56 12.78 9.75 23.80
N ASP A 57 12.71 8.78 24.73
CA ASP A 57 13.69 7.70 24.82
C ASP A 57 13.72 6.85 23.55
N ARG A 58 12.55 6.55 22.98
CA ARG A 58 12.45 5.81 21.72
C ARG A 58 12.99 6.61 20.54
N LYS A 59 12.68 7.91 20.46
CA LYS A 59 13.25 8.79 19.42
C LYS A 59 14.78 8.78 19.48
N GLN A 60 15.35 8.83 20.69
CA GLN A 60 16.79 8.77 20.87
C GLN A 60 17.37 7.42 20.42
N GLU A 61 16.71 6.31 20.74
CA GLU A 61 17.11 4.97 20.27
C GLU A 61 17.11 4.89 18.72
N LEU A 62 16.07 5.41 18.06
CA LEU A 62 15.98 5.41 16.60
C LEU A 62 17.09 6.26 15.96
N LYS A 63 17.40 7.43 16.55
CA LYS A 63 18.55 8.25 16.12
C LYS A 63 19.88 7.48 16.27
N GLU A 64 20.04 6.72 17.35
CA GLU A 64 21.23 5.88 17.59
C GLU A 64 21.33 4.70 16.61
N LYS A 65 20.20 4.18 16.12
CA LYS A 65 20.14 3.20 15.00
C LYS A 65 20.51 3.82 13.64
N GLY A 66 20.74 5.14 13.59
CA GLY A 66 21.13 5.87 12.40
C GLY A 66 19.95 6.44 11.61
N TYR A 67 18.74 6.47 12.17
CA TYR A 67 17.59 7.06 11.50
C TYR A 67 17.78 8.58 11.46
N GLY A 68 17.49 9.17 10.30
CA GLY A 68 17.57 10.62 10.13
C GLY A 68 16.57 11.34 11.03
N GLU A 69 16.88 12.59 11.38
CA GLU A 69 16.03 13.39 12.25
C GLU A 69 14.62 13.54 11.67
N LYS A 70 14.51 13.76 10.35
CA LYS A 70 13.23 13.87 9.67
C LYS A 70 12.43 12.57 9.76
N THR A 71 13.11 11.42 9.67
CA THR A 71 12.48 10.10 9.79
C THR A 71 11.90 9.90 11.18
N VAL A 72 12.70 10.15 12.23
CA VAL A 72 12.27 10.00 13.63
C VAL A 72 11.12 10.94 13.97
N GLU A 73 11.14 12.18 13.49
CA GLU A 73 10.05 13.14 13.70
C GLU A 73 8.77 12.82 12.93
N SER A 74 8.87 12.03 11.85
CA SER A 74 7.72 11.65 11.02
C SER A 74 6.99 10.41 11.54
N ILE A 75 7.63 9.61 12.40
CA ILE A 75 7.02 8.43 13.02
C ILE A 75 5.99 8.90 14.05
N ARG A 76 4.76 8.42 13.93
CA ARG A 76 3.63 8.92 14.73
C ARG A 76 3.40 8.16 16.02
N SER A 77 3.81 6.89 16.09
CA SER A 77 3.53 6.05 17.26
C SER A 77 4.59 4.99 17.50
N GLU A 78 4.62 4.44 18.72
CA GLU A 78 5.48 3.31 19.08
C GLU A 78 5.16 2.08 18.21
N GLU A 79 3.88 1.81 17.94
CA GLU A 79 3.48 0.68 17.10
C GLU A 79 3.92 0.85 15.64
N GLU A 80 4.02 2.09 15.14
CA GLU A 80 4.60 2.38 13.83
C GLU A 80 6.12 2.10 13.83
N ALA A 81 6.83 2.51 14.87
CA ALA A 81 8.26 2.22 15.03
C ALA A 81 8.54 0.70 15.11
N ASP A 82 7.70 -0.05 15.80
CA ASP A 82 7.83 -1.50 15.96
C ASP A 82 7.68 -2.26 14.63
N ILE A 83 6.89 -1.73 13.69
CA ILE A 83 6.78 -2.30 12.34
C ILE A 83 8.12 -2.16 11.62
N TYR A 84 8.77 -1.00 11.75
CA TYR A 84 10.06 -0.76 11.12
C TYR A 84 11.18 -1.57 11.78
N ASP A 85 11.17 -1.72 13.11
CA ASP A 85 12.13 -2.57 13.83
C ASP A 85 12.00 -4.05 13.47
N GLY A 86 10.78 -4.51 13.16
CA GLY A 86 10.52 -5.87 12.68
C GLY A 86 10.90 -6.10 11.22
N ALA A 87 11.12 -5.04 10.45
CA ALA A 87 11.57 -5.10 9.06
C ALA A 87 13.09 -4.94 9.00
N GLU A 88 13.80 -5.73 8.19
CA GLU A 88 15.26 -5.64 8.05
C GLU A 88 15.65 -4.40 7.22
N LEU A 89 15.53 -3.23 7.84
CA LEU A 89 15.69 -1.91 7.25
C LEU A 89 17.02 -1.26 7.64
N GLU A 90 17.50 -0.38 6.77
CA GLU A 90 18.53 0.63 7.10
C GLU A 90 18.13 2.00 6.62
N ALA A 91 18.50 3.01 7.40
CA ALA A 91 18.42 4.40 6.95
C ALA A 91 19.50 4.68 5.90
N LYS A 92 19.06 5.09 4.72
CA LYS A 92 19.88 5.60 3.62
C LYS A 92 19.22 6.82 2.99
N GLU A 93 19.98 7.56 2.20
CA GLU A 93 19.41 8.58 1.32
C GLU A 93 19.29 7.97 -0.08
N VAL A 94 18.07 7.96 -0.63
CA VAL A 94 17.80 7.49 -2.00
C VAL A 94 17.17 8.63 -2.77
N ASN A 95 17.78 9.00 -3.90
CA ASN A 95 17.30 10.10 -4.75
C ASN A 95 17.12 11.44 -4.00
N GLY A 96 17.99 11.76 -3.04
CA GLY A 96 17.92 12.99 -2.24
C GLY A 96 16.85 12.99 -1.15
N ARG A 97 16.29 11.82 -0.80
CA ARG A 97 15.26 11.65 0.23
C ARG A 97 15.69 10.60 1.25
N GLU A 98 15.50 10.90 2.53
CA GLU A 98 15.69 9.90 3.60
C GLU A 98 14.74 8.71 3.37
N CYS A 99 15.30 7.51 3.40
CA CYS A 99 14.55 6.27 3.20
C CYS A 99 15.07 5.15 4.11
N LEU A 100 14.13 4.41 4.71
CA LEU A 100 14.38 3.12 5.32
C LEU A 100 14.32 2.04 4.22
N VAL A 101 15.48 1.62 3.72
CA VAL A 101 15.61 0.65 2.61
C VAL A 101 15.79 -0.76 3.14
N ARG A 102 15.34 -1.76 2.37
CA ARG A 102 15.46 -3.18 2.74
C ARG A 102 16.86 -3.70 2.44
N LYS A 103 17.41 -4.48 3.37
CA LYS A 103 18.72 -5.14 3.22
C LYS A 103 18.66 -6.54 2.61
N ASP A 104 17.49 -7.15 2.61
CA ASP A 104 17.27 -8.57 2.26
C ASP A 104 16.67 -8.76 0.86
N ILE A 105 16.73 -7.73 0.01
CA ILE A 105 16.30 -7.84 -1.39
C ILE A 105 17.28 -8.75 -2.13
N ASP A 106 16.80 -9.88 -2.63
CA ASP A 106 17.52 -10.70 -3.60
C ASP A 106 17.46 -10.01 -4.97
N TYR A 107 18.55 -9.37 -5.37
CA TYR A 107 18.64 -8.64 -6.64
C TYR A 107 18.64 -9.54 -7.88
N ASP A 108 18.99 -10.81 -7.73
CA ASP A 108 19.07 -11.80 -8.80
C ASP A 108 17.78 -12.60 -8.98
N GLN A 109 16.84 -12.51 -8.03
CA GLN A 109 15.53 -13.15 -8.14
C GLN A 109 14.84 -12.78 -9.46
N VAL A 110 14.44 -13.80 -10.22
CA VAL A 110 13.85 -13.66 -11.55
C VAL A 110 12.33 -13.73 -11.48
N ASP A 111 11.65 -12.81 -12.18
CA ASP A 111 10.20 -12.82 -12.33
C ASP A 111 9.71 -13.74 -13.47
N ASP A 112 8.39 -13.93 -13.57
CA ASP A 112 7.75 -14.76 -14.61
C ASP A 112 8.06 -14.32 -16.06
N ARG A 113 8.65 -13.13 -16.25
CA ARG A 113 9.04 -12.59 -17.56
C ARG A 113 10.55 -12.64 -17.79
N GLY A 114 11.31 -13.33 -16.94
CA GLY A 114 12.75 -13.48 -17.07
C GLY A 114 13.57 -12.25 -16.68
N ARG A 115 13.02 -11.34 -15.85
CA ARG A 115 13.73 -10.14 -15.39
C ARG A 115 14.17 -10.33 -13.95
N THR A 116 15.42 -9.99 -13.64
CA THR A 116 15.89 -9.95 -12.24
C THR A 116 15.24 -8.79 -11.47
N ASN A 117 15.30 -8.82 -10.14
CA ASN A 117 14.86 -7.70 -9.32
C ASN A 117 15.63 -6.41 -9.66
N LEU A 118 16.94 -6.50 -9.93
CA LEU A 118 17.72 -5.36 -10.38
C LEU A 118 17.23 -4.80 -11.74
N ASP A 119 16.87 -5.67 -12.69
CA ASP A 119 16.28 -5.27 -13.96
C ASP A 119 14.92 -4.60 -13.79
N ARG A 120 14.12 -5.08 -12.84
CA ARG A 120 12.83 -4.47 -12.49
C ARG A 120 13.04 -3.07 -11.93
N MET A 121 13.92 -2.93 -10.95
CA MET A 121 14.24 -1.66 -10.31
C MET A 121 14.76 -0.62 -11.31
N SER A 122 15.67 -1.01 -12.20
CA SER A 122 16.18 -0.11 -13.26
C SER A 122 15.12 0.37 -14.25
N LYS A 123 14.00 -0.34 -14.35
CA LYS A 123 12.80 0.05 -15.14
C LYS A 123 11.77 0.81 -14.32
N GLY A 124 12.06 1.11 -13.05
CA GLY A 124 11.14 1.77 -12.11
C GLY A 124 10.03 0.84 -11.59
N LEU A 125 10.22 -0.47 -11.70
CA LEU A 125 9.30 -1.47 -11.14
C LEU A 125 9.83 -1.91 -9.77
N SER A 126 8.93 -2.07 -8.80
CA SER A 126 9.33 -2.62 -7.50
C SER A 126 9.97 -4.01 -7.65
N PRO A 127 11.04 -4.30 -6.89
CA PRO A 127 11.54 -5.65 -6.73
C PRO A 127 10.48 -6.53 -6.07
N LEU A 128 10.65 -7.83 -6.17
CA LEU A 128 9.77 -8.84 -5.60
C LEU A 128 10.40 -9.41 -4.33
N ASP A 129 9.56 -9.70 -3.33
CA ASP A 129 9.95 -10.47 -2.16
C ASP A 129 10.10 -11.96 -2.52
N LYS A 130 10.54 -12.76 -1.54
CA LYS A 130 10.67 -14.23 -1.65
C LYS A 130 9.39 -14.98 -2.04
N ASN A 131 8.22 -14.34 -1.91
CA ASN A 131 6.92 -14.89 -2.29
C ASN A 131 6.47 -14.41 -3.69
N GLY A 132 7.30 -13.64 -4.40
CA GLY A 132 6.96 -13.03 -5.69
C GLY A 132 6.06 -11.81 -5.57
N GLN A 133 5.87 -11.23 -4.38
CA GLN A 133 5.06 -10.04 -4.17
C GLN A 133 5.92 -8.77 -4.29
N PRO A 134 5.46 -7.73 -5.01
CA PRO A 134 6.22 -6.48 -5.08
C PRO A 134 6.37 -5.82 -3.71
N TYR A 135 7.58 -5.33 -3.41
CA TYR A 135 7.77 -4.41 -2.29
C TYR A 135 6.98 -3.11 -2.52
N GLU A 136 6.46 -2.56 -1.43
CA GLU A 136 5.66 -1.36 -1.39
C GLU A 136 6.46 -0.22 -0.75
N LEU A 137 6.33 0.99 -1.30
CA LEU A 137 6.85 2.19 -0.67
C LEU A 137 5.77 2.79 0.22
N HIS A 138 6.19 3.20 1.42
CA HIS A 138 5.36 3.86 2.40
C HIS A 138 5.92 5.25 2.71
N HIS A 139 5.07 6.27 2.78
CA HIS A 139 5.45 7.60 3.27
C HIS A 139 5.29 7.65 4.79
N ILE A 140 6.41 7.70 5.51
CA ILE A 140 6.43 7.82 6.98
C ILE A 140 5.79 9.16 7.34
N GLY A 141 4.72 9.18 8.14
CA GLY A 141 4.01 10.42 8.48
C GLY A 141 3.06 10.99 7.41
N GLN A 142 2.83 10.27 6.31
CA GLN A 142 1.78 10.56 5.31
C GLN A 142 1.80 11.97 4.68
N LYS A 143 2.99 12.54 4.45
CA LYS A 143 3.17 13.82 3.73
C LYS A 143 3.93 13.60 2.43
N MET A 144 3.70 14.48 1.45
CA MET A 144 4.36 14.38 0.14
C MET A 144 5.89 14.50 0.21
N ASP A 145 6.45 15.16 1.22
CA ASP A 145 7.88 15.39 1.40
C ASP A 145 8.52 14.51 2.49
N SER A 146 7.74 13.64 3.15
CA SER A 146 8.22 12.86 4.29
C SER A 146 9.10 11.65 3.93
N PRO A 147 9.94 11.14 4.82
CA PRO A 147 10.81 10.01 4.51
C PRO A 147 10.04 8.76 4.03
N LEU A 148 10.72 7.91 3.27
CA LEU A 148 10.13 6.70 2.69
C LEU A 148 10.53 5.45 3.48
N ALA A 149 9.72 4.40 3.44
CA ALA A 149 10.09 3.06 3.90
C ALA A 149 9.75 2.02 2.84
N GLU A 150 10.67 1.09 2.61
CA GLU A 150 10.48 -0.08 1.75
C GLU A 150 9.92 -1.24 2.59
N LEU A 151 8.65 -1.60 2.38
CA LEU A 151 7.98 -2.64 3.17
C LEU A 151 7.49 -3.76 2.27
N THR A 152 7.41 -4.97 2.82
CA THR A 152 6.62 -6.03 2.18
C THR A 152 5.13 -5.67 2.26
N LYS A 153 4.33 -6.21 1.34
CA LYS A 153 2.87 -6.06 1.38
C LYS A 153 2.25 -6.51 2.71
N LYS A 154 2.86 -7.48 3.38
CA LYS A 154 2.41 -7.96 4.69
C LYS A 154 2.69 -6.95 5.80
N GLU A 155 3.88 -6.35 5.79
CA GLU A 155 4.30 -5.34 6.78
C GLU A 155 3.56 -4.01 6.58
N HIS A 156 3.32 -3.60 5.33
CA HIS A 156 2.52 -2.42 5.03
C HIS A 156 1.03 -2.65 5.34
N GLY A 157 0.56 -3.89 5.18
CA GLY A 157 -0.80 -4.31 5.46
C GLY A 157 -1.79 -3.96 4.35
N THR A 158 -2.99 -4.55 4.44
CA THR A 158 -4.13 -4.21 3.59
C THR A 158 -5.26 -3.61 4.43
N GLN A 159 -6.17 -2.86 3.81
CA GLN A 159 -7.28 -2.19 4.53
C GLN A 159 -8.08 -3.12 5.47
N GLU A 160 -8.15 -4.40 5.11
CA GLU A 160 -8.90 -5.42 5.82
C GLU A 160 -8.07 -6.20 6.87
N ARG A 161 -6.73 -6.25 6.74
CA ARG A 161 -5.84 -7.05 7.62
C ARG A 161 -4.42 -6.48 7.73
N GLY A 162 -3.81 -6.64 8.89
CA GLY A 162 -2.40 -6.25 9.13
C GLY A 162 -2.26 -4.81 9.62
N ASN A 163 -1.11 -4.20 9.32
CA ASN A 163 -0.68 -2.95 9.93
C ASN A 163 -1.27 -1.67 9.30
N TYR A 164 -2.22 -1.82 8.36
CA TYR A 164 -2.76 -0.69 7.61
C TYR A 164 -3.31 0.42 8.51
N THR A 165 -4.01 0.07 9.60
CA THR A 165 -4.56 1.08 10.53
C THR A 165 -3.53 1.74 11.43
N ILE A 166 -2.34 1.15 11.56
CA ILE A 166 -1.21 1.74 12.28
C ILE A 166 -0.52 2.74 11.34
N LEU A 167 -0.21 2.32 10.12
CA LEU A 167 0.54 3.10 9.13
C LEU A 167 -0.29 4.17 8.40
N HIS A 168 -1.61 3.98 8.27
CA HIS A 168 -2.52 4.91 7.57
C HIS A 168 -3.60 5.47 8.51
N GLU A 169 -3.76 6.79 8.51
CA GLU A 169 -4.86 7.46 9.20
C GLU A 169 -6.10 7.45 8.31
N ALA A 170 -7.02 6.50 8.55
CA ALA A 170 -8.23 6.34 7.73
C ALA A 170 -9.14 7.59 7.73
N LYS A 171 -9.02 8.48 8.72
CA LYS A 171 -9.83 9.70 8.86
C LYS A 171 -9.20 10.94 8.21
N LYS A 172 -7.95 10.85 7.75
CA LYS A 172 -7.23 11.97 7.13
C LYS A 172 -7.35 11.86 5.61
N GLU A 173 -7.67 12.96 4.93
CA GLU A 173 -7.59 12.99 3.47
C GLU A 173 -6.13 12.81 3.04
N SER A 174 -5.91 11.96 2.03
CA SER A 174 -4.57 11.73 1.48
C SER A 174 -4.04 13.02 0.87
N GLU A 175 -3.02 13.62 1.48
CA GLU A 175 -2.27 14.74 0.92
C GLU A 175 -1.43 14.31 -0.30
N ILE A 176 -1.32 13.00 -0.55
CA ILE A 176 -0.49 12.40 -1.58
C ILE A 176 -1.28 12.22 -2.88
N SER A 177 -0.75 12.80 -3.97
CA SER A 177 -1.26 12.54 -5.33
C SER A 177 -0.82 11.16 -5.81
N ARG A 178 -1.79 10.30 -6.17
CA ARG A 178 -1.52 8.94 -6.67
C ARG A 178 -0.67 8.93 -7.94
N THR A 179 -0.86 9.92 -8.80
CA THR A 179 -0.10 10.04 -10.05
C THR A 179 1.34 10.45 -9.77
N GLU A 180 1.55 11.42 -8.89
CA GLU A 180 2.91 11.87 -8.51
C GLU A 180 3.64 10.78 -7.73
N PHE A 181 2.96 10.09 -6.82
CA PHE A 181 3.54 8.96 -6.11
C PHE A 181 3.93 7.81 -7.04
N GLY A 182 3.16 7.60 -8.11
CA GLY A 182 3.51 6.62 -9.15
C GLY A 182 4.84 6.94 -9.82
N LYS A 183 5.13 8.23 -10.07
CA LYS A 183 6.42 8.69 -10.63
C LYS A 183 7.52 8.58 -9.58
N GLU A 184 7.28 9.08 -8.37
CA GLU A 184 8.22 9.03 -7.26
C GLU A 184 8.69 7.59 -7.00
N ARG A 185 7.77 6.63 -6.93
CA ARG A 185 8.12 5.22 -6.76
C ARG A 185 8.99 4.70 -7.90
N ALA A 186 8.68 5.08 -9.14
CA ALA A 186 9.48 4.65 -10.28
C ALA A 186 10.89 5.27 -10.27
N GLU A 187 11.02 6.52 -9.82
CA GLU A 187 12.31 7.21 -9.68
C GLU A 187 13.12 6.65 -8.51
N HIS A 188 12.49 6.40 -7.35
CA HIS A 188 13.08 5.75 -6.19
C HIS A 188 13.75 4.43 -6.57
N TRP A 189 13.01 3.52 -7.21
CA TRP A 189 13.57 2.22 -7.59
C TRP A 189 14.68 2.32 -8.63
N LYS A 190 14.63 3.30 -9.53
CA LYS A 190 15.72 3.53 -10.50
C LYS A 190 16.98 4.02 -9.80
N ALA A 191 16.84 4.97 -8.88
CA ALA A 191 17.97 5.46 -8.08
C ALA A 191 18.56 4.35 -7.23
N ARG A 192 17.71 3.57 -6.56
CA ARG A 192 18.14 2.41 -5.77
C ARG A 192 18.87 1.36 -6.63
N ALA A 193 18.43 1.12 -7.86
CA ALA A 193 19.14 0.20 -8.77
C ALA A 193 20.54 0.69 -9.12
N GLU A 194 20.72 2.01 -9.28
CA GLU A 194 22.01 2.61 -9.58
C GLU A 194 22.96 2.52 -8.39
N GLU A 195 22.48 2.83 -7.18
CA GLU A 195 23.25 2.65 -5.95
C GLU A 195 23.69 1.20 -5.76
N VAL A 196 22.78 0.24 -5.94
CA VAL A 196 23.09 -1.19 -5.80
C VAL A 196 24.13 -1.64 -6.84
N ARG A 197 24.06 -1.14 -8.08
CA ARG A 197 25.08 -1.43 -9.09
C ARG A 197 26.44 -0.91 -8.66
N GLN A 198 26.51 0.30 -8.14
CA GLN A 198 27.76 0.87 -7.65
C GLN A 198 28.28 0.13 -6.42
N GLU A 199 27.40 -0.28 -5.49
CA GLU A 199 27.77 -1.10 -4.33
C GLU A 199 28.35 -2.45 -4.78
N LEU A 200 27.75 -3.10 -5.79
CA LEU A 200 28.22 -4.38 -6.35
C LEU A 200 29.53 -4.24 -7.16
N GLU A 201 29.74 -3.13 -7.85
CA GLU A 201 30.97 -2.86 -8.61
C GLU A 201 32.17 -2.54 -7.70
N ASN A 202 31.91 -2.00 -6.51
CA ASN A 202 32.94 -1.60 -5.54
C ASN A 202 33.22 -2.66 -4.45
N ALA A 203 32.52 -3.79 -4.46
CA ALA A 203 32.67 -4.91 -3.50
C ALA A 203 33.69 -5.94 -3.97
#